data_AF-A0A9D1GR88-F1
#
_entry.id   AF-A0A9D1GR88-F1
#
_cell.length_a   1.000
_cell.length_b   1.000
_cell.length_c   1.000
_cell.angle_alpha   90.00
_cell.angle_beta   90.00
_cell.angle_gamma   90.00
#
_symmetry.space_group_name_H-M   'P 1'
#
loop_
_entity.id
_entity.type
_entity.pdbx_description
1 polymer ?
#
loop_
_entity_poly.entity_id
_entity_poly.type
_entity_poly.pdbx_seq_one_letter_code
_entity_poly.pdbx_strand_id
1 'polypeptide(L)' 'MIGVWEIVAIVFVIVLLVGGKKIPELMKGVGKGVKSFKEGLNGIEEDVKRSGTSPKDSADSGAKDGASGDKTAE' A
#
# COMPACT_ATOMS: atom_id res chain seq x y z
N MET A 1 -29.12 -16.44 21.97
CA MET A 1 -27.84 -15.93 21.45
C MET A 1 -27.85 -16.26 19.98
N ILE A 2 -27.84 -15.25 19.11
CA ILE A 2 -27.84 -15.50 17.66
C ILE A 2 -26.46 -16.06 17.32
N GLY A 3 -26.42 -17.33 16.92
CA GLY A 3 -25.20 -18.01 16.57
C GLY A 3 -24.71 -17.63 15.18
N VAL A 4 -23.43 -17.89 14.93
CA VAL A 4 -22.82 -17.75 13.60
C VAL A 4 -23.63 -18.51 12.54
N TRP A 5 -24.21 -19.67 12.91
CA TRP A 5 -25.06 -20.47 12.03
C TRP A 5 -26.34 -19.75 11.59
N GLU A 6 -27.00 -19.00 12.46
CA GLU A 6 -28.19 -18.22 12.08
C GLU A 6 -27.84 -17.08 11.14
N ILE A 7 -26.71 -16.40 11.36
CA ILE A 7 -26.24 -15.32 10.48
C ILE A 7 -25.91 -15.88 9.09
N VAL A 8 -25.24 -17.02 9.01
CA VAL A 8 -24.93 -17.68 7.74
C VAL A 8 -26.20 -18.07 7.00
N ALA A 9 -27.22 -18.61 7.70
CA ALA A 9 -28.49 -18.97 7.09
C ALA A 9 -29.21 -17.74 6.48
N ILE A 10 -29.22 -16.61 7.18
CA ILE A 10 -29.83 -15.36 6.69
C ILE A 10 -29.10 -14.85 5.44
N VAL A 11 -27.76 -14.80 5.49
CA VAL A 11 -26.93 -14.38 4.34
C VAL A 11 -27.17 -15.32 3.16
N PHE A 12 -27.29 -16.62 3.40
CA PHE A 12 -27.56 -17.60 2.35
C PHE A 12 -28.90 -17.34 1.64
N VAL A 13 -29.97 -17.05 2.39
CA VAL A 13 -31.27 -16.68 1.82
C VAL A 13 -31.17 -15.41 0.97
N ILE A 14 -30.47 -14.38 1.44
CA ILE A 14 -30.26 -13.13 0.67
C ILE A 14 -29.49 -13.41 -0.62
N VAL A 15 -28.46 -14.26 -0.58
CA VAL A 15 -27.67 -14.64 -1.76
C VAL A 15 -28.50 -15.42 -2.77
N LEU A 16 -29.44 -16.26 -2.33
CA LEU A 16 -30.38 -16.96 -3.21
C LEU A 16 -31.36 -16.00 -3.89
N LEU A 17 -31.89 -15.02 -3.16
CA LEU A 17 -32.83 -14.02 -3.71
C LEU A 17 -32.17 -13.06 -4.70
N VAL A 18 -30.95 -12.61 -4.41
CA VAL A 18 -30.20 -11.66 -5.24
C VAL A 18 -29.43 -12.38 -6.37
N GLY A 19 -29.18 -13.68 -6.20
CA GLY A 19 -28.32 -14.48 -7.06
C GLY A 19 -26.84 -14.22 -6.77
N GLY A 20 -26.05 -15.29 -6.67
CA GLY A 20 -24.62 -15.24 -6.35
C GLY A 20 -23.74 -14.44 -7.32
N LYS A 21 -24.29 -13.95 -8.45
CA LYS A 21 -23.60 -13.10 -9.43
C LYS A 21 -23.37 -11.66 -8.96
N LYS A 22 -24.18 -11.14 -8.02
CA LYS A 22 -24.05 -9.75 -7.53
C LYS A 22 -23.00 -9.59 -6.43
N ILE A 23 -22.80 -10.62 -5.59
CA ILE A 23 -21.75 -10.65 -4.56
C ILE A 23 -20.33 -10.36 -5.14
N PRO A 24 -19.87 -11.05 -6.22
CA PRO A 24 -18.54 -10.80 -6.78
C PRO A 24 -18.43 -9.46 -7.52
N GLU A 25 -19.53 -8.92 -8.04
CA GLU A 25 -19.58 -7.60 -8.66
C GLU A 25 -19.38 -6.49 -7.61
N LEU A 26 -20.06 -6.62 -6.47
CA LEU A 26 -19.92 -5.72 -5.31
C LEU A 26 -18.54 -5.87 -4.64
N MET A 27 -18.04 -7.10 -4.45
CA MET A 27 -16.72 -7.36 -3.87
C MET A 27 -15.59 -6.76 -4.73
N LYS A 28 -15.70 -6.83 -6.06
CA LYS A 28 -14.75 -6.17 -6.97
C LYS A 28 -14.81 -4.64 -6.83
N GLY A 29 -15.99 -4.06 -6.66
CA GLY A 29 -16.17 -2.62 -6.42
C GLY A 29 -15.56 -2.17 -5.08
N VAL A 30 -15.90 -2.87 -3.99
CA VAL A 30 -15.38 -2.59 -2.65
C VAL A 30 -13.87 -2.80 -2.59
N GLY A 31 -13.34 -3.87 -3.18
CA GLY A 31 -11.90 -4.15 -3.21
C GLY A 31 -11.09 -3.07 -3.90
N LYS A 32 -11.61 -2.51 -5.01
CA LYS A 32 -11.00 -1.34 -5.66
C LYS A 32 -11.09 -0.09 -4.79
N GLY A 33 -12.24 0.18 -4.16
CA GLY A 33 -12.42 1.31 -3.26
C GLY A 33 -11.47 1.30 -2.06
N VAL A 34 -11.35 0.16 -1.39
CA VAL A 34 -10.43 -0.02 -0.25
C VAL A 34 -8.97 0.10 -0.70
N LYS A 35 -8.61 -0.45 -1.87
CA LYS A 35 -7.25 -0.34 -2.42
C LYS A 35 -6.88 1.12 -2.73
N SER A 36 -7.73 1.85 -3.45
CA SER A 36 -7.49 3.26 -3.77
C SER A 36 -7.51 4.15 -2.53
N PHE A 37 -8.34 3.83 -1.54
CA PHE A 37 -8.33 4.51 -0.25
C PHE A 37 -7.00 4.31 0.48
N LYS A 38 -6.50 3.08 0.53
CA LYS A 38 -5.19 2.77 1.14
C LYS A 38 -4.05 3.45 0.39
N GLU A 39 -4.04 3.43 -0.94
CA GLU A 39 -3.04 4.11 -1.77
C GLU A 39 -3.05 5.62 -1.54
N GLY A 40 -4.23 6.25 -1.48
CA GLY A 40 -4.36 7.68 -1.17
C GLY A 40 -3.83 8.05 0.22
N LEU A 41 -4.13 7.23 1.24
CA LEU A 41 -3.61 7.45 2.59
C LEU A 41 -2.07 7.32 2.67
N ASN A 42 -1.48 6.34 1.99
CA ASN A 42 -0.02 6.17 1.97
C ASN A 42 0.67 7.32 1.23
N GLY A 43 0.10 7.79 0.11
CA GLY A 43 0.62 8.95 -0.61
C GLY A 43 0.60 10.22 0.24
N ILE A 44 -0.50 10.48 0.96
CA ILE A 44 -0.60 11.61 1.88
C ILE A 44 0.41 11.50 3.03
N GLU A 45 0.62 10.31 3.59
CA GLU A 45 1.59 10.10 4.67
C GLU A 45 3.03 10.33 4.20
N GLU A 46 3.35 9.96 2.95
CA GLU A 46 4.62 10.26 2.31
C GLU A 46 4.83 11.76 2.00
N ASP A 47 3.79 12.47 1.58
CA ASP A 47 3.83 13.92 1.33
C ASP A 47 3.92 14.74 2.63
N VAL A 48 3.22 14.31 3.68
CA VAL A 48 3.33 14.90 5.03
C VAL A 48 4.72 14.66 5.62
N LYS A 49 5.31 13.48 5.41
CA LYS A 49 6.68 13.16 5.81
C LYS A 49 7.74 13.97 5.03
N ARG A 50 7.43 14.42 3.81
CA ARG A 50 8.31 15.28 3.01
C ARG A 50 8.17 16.78 3.33
N SER A 51 7.06 17.25 3.89
CA SER A 51 6.85 18.70 4.15
C SER A 51 7.09 19.18 5.60
N GLY A 52 7.41 18.28 6.54
CA GLY A 52 7.73 18.64 7.94
C GLY A 52 9.21 18.46 8.32
N THR A 53 9.98 19.54 8.23
CA THR A 53 11.28 19.82 8.90
C THR A 53 12.44 18.82 8.75
N SER A 54 13.43 19.20 7.93
CA SER A 54 14.86 19.17 8.32
C SER A 54 15.69 20.06 7.37
N PRO A 55 16.14 21.26 7.79
CA PRO A 55 17.24 21.94 7.15
C PRO A 55 18.55 21.31 7.67
N LYS A 56 19.16 20.45 6.85
CA LYS A 56 20.59 20.20 6.93
C LYS A 56 21.17 20.26 5.54
N ASP A 57 21.43 21.48 5.12
CA ASP A 57 22.72 21.79 4.51
C ASP A 57 23.81 21.24 5.42
N SER A 58 24.44 20.17 4.97
CA SER A 58 25.83 19.87 5.28
C SER A 58 26.39 19.33 3.99
N ALA A 59 26.82 20.28 3.16
CA ALA A 59 27.95 20.05 2.29
C ALA A 59 29.09 19.50 3.16
N ASP A 60 29.53 18.28 2.90
CA ASP A 60 30.96 18.01 2.93
C ASP A 60 31.31 16.82 2.02
N SER A 61 32.11 17.17 1.03
CA SER A 61 33.18 16.42 0.39
C SER A 61 32.97 14.94 0.02
N GLY A 62 33.17 14.63 -1.27
CA GLY A 62 33.32 13.25 -1.68
C GLY A 62 33.29 12.93 -3.17
N ALA A 63 33.36 13.91 -4.07
CA ALA A 63 33.77 13.62 -5.44
C ALA A 63 35.20 13.06 -5.42
N LYS A 64 35.36 11.78 -5.75
CA LYS A 64 36.62 11.22 -6.26
C LYS A 64 36.31 10.32 -7.44
N ASP A 65 36.13 10.98 -8.58
CA ASP A 65 36.51 10.43 -9.86
C ASP A 65 38.05 10.49 -9.99
N GLY A 66 38.66 9.37 -10.41
CA GLY A 66 39.83 9.42 -11.28
C GLY A 66 41.18 8.91 -10.74
N ALA A 67 41.87 8.23 -11.64
CA ALA A 67 43.28 7.79 -11.68
C ALA A 67 43.58 6.44 -11.01
N SER A 68 43.81 5.34 -11.76
CA SER A 68 44.90 5.06 -12.71
C SER A 68 46.29 4.97 -12.04
N GLY A 69 46.92 3.81 -12.16
CA GLY A 69 48.30 3.51 -11.74
C GLY A 69 48.34 2.14 -11.04
N ASP A 70 48.58 1.03 -11.74
CA ASP A 70 49.91 0.51 -12.09
C ASP A 70 50.82 0.27 -10.88
N LYS A 71 51.44 -0.94 -10.91
CA LYS A 71 52.71 -1.36 -10.31
C LYS A 71 52.79 -2.07 -8.95
N THR A 72 53.45 -3.23 -9.07
CA THR A 72 54.44 -3.88 -8.18
C THR A 72 53.91 -4.50 -6.88
N ALA A 73 53.85 -5.84 -6.79
CA ALA A 73 54.96 -6.76 -6.55
C ALA A 73 55.39 -6.74 -5.09
N GLU A 74 54.98 -7.78 -4.35
CA GLU A 74 55.82 -8.59 -3.45
C GLU A 74 55.34 -10.05 -3.54
#